data_AF-A0A8D3A670-F1
#
_entry.id   AF-A0A8D3A670-F1
#
_cell.length_a   1.000
_cell.length_b   1.000
_cell.length_c   1.000
_cell.angle_alpha   90.00
_cell.angle_beta   90.00
_cell.angle_gamma   90.00
#
_symmetry.space_group_name_H-M   'P 1'
#
loop_
_entity.id
_entity.type
_entity.pdbx_description
1 polymer ?
#
loop_
_entity_poly.entity_id
_entity_poly.type
_entity_poly.pdbx_seq_one_letter_code
_entity_poly.pdbx_strand_id
1 'polypeptide(L)'
;MLLKAKLDSTNTQSLQMDHASLLKQFEHLDPHNQNTFEAKDLELLISTATKDLEDYDAERHEEFKRYEMLKEHERREYLKGLDQEKRETEEKRMQELKEKHRQHPKVNAPGSVAQLREVWEETDGLDPQEFNPKTFFKLHDTNEDGVLDEQELEALFTKELEKVYDPKNEEDDMMEMEEERLRMREHVMKNVDANQDRLVSLEEFLKSTEKKEFSNPREWETLDAKPAYTDEELQRFEAELRDKEEELRRRAATLHEEQELLNERGKALEAQKREYQQAVLEMSQRQKEQQAADGQPPAGPNGELQFQPQAHKSEDNVFIHAEPSVLHHHHQPQIKF
;
A
#
# COMPACT_ATOMS: atom_id res chain seq x y z
N MET A 1 -6.10 -1.78 10.92
CA MET A 1 -6.06 -2.80 12.00
C MET A 1 -7.43 -3.32 12.46
N LEU A 2 -8.53 -2.53 12.41
CA LEU A 2 -9.89 -2.98 12.76
C LEU A 2 -10.46 -4.16 11.94
N LEU A 3 -9.98 -4.35 10.70
CA LEU A 3 -10.44 -5.42 9.81
C LEU A 3 -9.95 -6.82 10.24
N LYS A 4 -8.80 -6.91 10.93
CA LYS A 4 -8.23 -8.19 11.37
C LYS A 4 -8.95 -8.75 12.60
N ALA A 5 -9.30 -7.88 13.55
CA ALA A 5 -10.10 -8.24 14.73
C ALA A 5 -11.52 -8.76 14.38
N LYS A 6 -12.09 -8.29 13.27
CA LYS A 6 -13.42 -8.71 12.81
C LYS A 6 -13.41 -10.08 12.12
N LEU A 7 -12.29 -10.44 11.47
CA LEU A 7 -12.12 -11.74 10.83
C LEU A 7 -11.87 -12.86 11.85
N ASP A 8 -11.18 -12.56 12.95
CA ASP A 8 -10.96 -13.53 14.04
C ASP A 8 -12.22 -13.76 14.89
N SER A 9 -13.12 -12.76 14.96
CA SER A 9 -14.37 -12.86 15.74
C SER A 9 -15.41 -13.82 15.15
N THR A 10 -15.36 -14.14 13.85
CA THR A 10 -16.34 -15.04 13.22
C THR A 10 -15.99 -16.53 13.36
N ASN A 11 -14.79 -16.87 13.84
CA ASN A 11 -14.31 -18.26 13.91
C ASN A 11 -14.23 -18.84 15.34
N THR A 12 -14.62 -18.09 16.38
CA THR A 12 -14.53 -18.57 17.78
C THR A 12 -15.80 -18.30 18.57
N GLN A 13 -16.84 -19.12 18.36
CA GLN A 13 -17.81 -19.32 19.42
C GLN A 13 -17.09 -20.08 20.55
N SER A 14 -17.01 -19.47 21.74
CA SER A 14 -16.55 -20.02 23.03
C SER A 14 -15.09 -19.83 23.50
N LEU A 15 -14.56 -18.61 23.44
CA LEU A 15 -13.48 -18.22 24.36
C LEU A 15 -13.86 -16.90 25.04
N GLN A 16 -13.97 -16.92 26.37
CA GLN A 16 -13.86 -15.70 27.16
C GLN A 16 -12.46 -15.14 26.87
N MET A 17 -12.35 -14.25 25.89
CA MET A 17 -11.14 -13.47 25.70
C MET A 17 -10.93 -12.69 27.00
N ASP A 18 -9.86 -13.03 27.70
CA ASP A 18 -9.49 -12.36 28.93
C ASP A 18 -9.32 -10.87 28.61
N HIS A 19 -10.12 -10.02 29.25
CA HIS A 19 -10.11 -8.57 29.05
C HIS A 19 -8.69 -8.01 29.25
N ALA A 20 -7.92 -8.59 30.18
CA ALA A 20 -6.53 -8.21 30.41
C ALA A 20 -5.60 -8.61 29.25
N SER A 21 -5.90 -9.70 28.53
CA SER A 21 -5.17 -10.13 27.33
C SER A 21 -5.53 -9.28 26.10
N LEU A 22 -6.76 -8.77 26.01
CA LEU A 22 -7.18 -7.80 24.99
C LEU A 22 -6.55 -6.42 25.25
N LEU A 23 -6.51 -5.98 26.51
CA LEU A 23 -5.85 -4.73 26.91
C LEU A 23 -4.34 -4.76 26.69
N LYS A 24 -3.69 -5.92 26.84
CA LYS A 24 -2.29 -6.12 26.43
C LYS A 24 -2.05 -5.88 24.93
N GLN A 25 -3.07 -5.94 24.09
CA GLN A 25 -2.95 -5.59 22.67
C GLN A 25 -2.91 -4.09 22.44
N PHE A 26 -3.31 -3.28 23.42
CA PHE A 26 -3.24 -1.83 23.39
C PHE A 26 -2.04 -1.38 24.22
N GLU A 27 -0.89 -1.25 23.56
CA GLU A 27 0.37 -0.83 24.19
C GLU A 27 0.30 0.57 24.82
N HIS A 28 -0.77 1.34 24.54
CA HIS A 28 -1.02 2.70 25.00
C HIS A 28 -1.94 2.84 26.24
N LEU A 29 -2.33 1.74 26.90
CA LEU A 29 -3.18 1.78 28.11
C LEU A 29 -2.43 1.24 29.33
N ASP A 30 -2.58 1.87 30.50
CA ASP A 30 -2.00 1.41 31.76
C ASP A 30 -2.68 0.10 32.21
N PRO A 31 -1.93 -1.01 32.30
CA PRO A 31 -2.49 -2.28 32.74
C PRO A 31 -3.07 -2.24 34.17
N HIS A 32 -2.64 -1.28 34.99
CA HIS A 32 -3.04 -1.12 36.39
C HIS A 32 -4.34 -0.33 36.57
N ASN A 33 -4.79 0.42 35.56
CA ASN A 33 -6.05 1.17 35.61
C ASN A 33 -6.89 0.94 34.35
N GLN A 34 -7.76 -0.05 34.40
CA GLN A 34 -8.48 -0.55 33.22
C GLN A 34 -9.83 0.15 32.98
N ASN A 35 -10.26 1.03 33.89
CA ASN A 35 -11.65 1.52 33.93
C ASN A 35 -11.78 3.03 33.67
N THR A 36 -10.67 3.77 33.65
CA THR A 36 -10.63 5.22 33.42
C THR A 36 -9.38 5.58 32.66
N PHE A 37 -9.50 6.49 31.69
CA PHE A 37 -8.35 7.08 31.00
C PHE A 37 -7.77 8.20 31.86
N GLU A 38 -6.53 8.03 32.31
CA GLU A 38 -5.79 8.95 33.16
C GLU A 38 -4.61 9.59 32.42
N ALA A 39 -3.94 10.55 33.07
CA ALA A 39 -2.77 11.23 32.49
C ALA A 39 -1.67 10.26 32.03
N LYS A 40 -1.50 9.14 32.73
CA LYS A 40 -0.53 8.11 32.37
C LYS A 40 -0.89 7.35 31.09
N ASP A 41 -2.18 7.15 30.81
CA ASP A 41 -2.64 6.57 29.54
C ASP A 41 -2.37 7.54 28.38
N LEU A 42 -2.53 8.85 28.61
CA LEU A 42 -2.19 9.86 27.61
C LEU A 42 -0.69 9.88 27.32
N GLU A 43 0.16 9.85 28.34
CA GLU A 43 1.62 9.77 28.15
C GLU A 43 2.02 8.51 27.37
N LEU A 44 1.41 7.36 27.68
CA LEU A 44 1.69 6.11 27.01
C LEU A 44 1.16 6.09 25.56
N LEU A 45 0.03 6.75 25.30
CA LEU A 45 -0.51 6.95 23.96
C LEU A 45 0.41 7.81 23.10
N ILE A 46 0.88 8.94 23.62
CA ILE A 46 1.82 9.81 22.90
C ILE A 46 3.11 9.04 22.63
N SER A 47 3.69 8.40 23.66
CA SER A 47 4.93 7.63 23.50
C SER A 47 4.79 6.48 22.49
N THR A 48 3.67 5.76 22.51
CA THR A 48 3.42 4.66 21.56
C THR A 48 3.23 5.21 20.14
N ALA A 49 2.45 6.29 19.97
CA ALA A 49 2.24 6.91 18.66
C ALA A 49 3.54 7.46 18.06
N THR A 50 4.37 8.13 18.87
CA THR A 50 5.69 8.62 18.47
C THR A 50 6.57 7.46 17.99
N LYS A 51 6.60 6.36 18.75
CA LYS A 51 7.36 5.16 18.38
C LYS A 51 6.83 4.51 17.10
N ASP A 52 5.52 4.40 16.93
CA ASP A 52 4.91 3.85 15.71
C ASP A 52 5.32 4.66 14.47
N LEU A 53 5.43 5.98 14.60
CA LEU A 53 5.92 6.84 13.51
C LEU A 53 7.43 6.66 13.28
N GLU A 54 8.23 6.43 14.32
CA GLU A 54 9.68 6.15 14.17
C GLU A 54 9.91 4.80 13.48
N ASP A 55 9.11 3.80 13.84
CA ASP A 55 9.13 2.48 13.20
C ASP A 55 8.68 2.58 11.73
N TYR A 56 7.71 3.44 11.42
CA TYR A 56 7.28 3.73 10.05
C TYR A 56 8.40 4.36 9.21
N ASP A 57 9.12 5.34 9.76
CA ASP A 57 10.25 5.96 9.07
C ASP A 57 11.36 4.94 8.84
N ALA A 58 11.69 4.13 9.85
CA ALA A 58 12.68 3.06 9.73
C ALA A 58 12.29 2.01 8.68
N GLU A 59 11.02 1.64 8.58
CA GLU A 59 10.52 0.75 7.53
C GLU A 59 10.69 1.39 6.15
N ARG A 60 10.38 2.69 6.02
CA ARG A 60 10.56 3.42 4.75
C ARG A 60 12.03 3.49 4.31
N HIS A 61 12.97 3.71 5.23
CA HIS A 61 14.41 3.62 4.95
C HIS A 61 14.83 2.25 4.43
N GLU A 62 14.30 1.17 5.01
CA GLU A 62 14.60 -0.19 4.56
C GLU A 62 13.94 -0.52 3.22
N GLU A 63 12.74 0.00 2.95
CA GLU A 63 12.09 -0.08 1.64
C GLU A 63 12.89 0.64 0.56
N PHE A 64 13.35 1.88 0.84
CA PHE A 64 14.20 2.64 -0.07
C PHE A 64 15.52 1.91 -0.35
N LYS A 65 16.15 1.35 0.69
CA LYS A 65 17.37 0.53 0.52
C LYS A 65 17.12 -0.68 -0.39
N ARG A 66 15.99 -1.38 -0.23
CA ARG A 66 15.60 -2.49 -1.10
C ARG A 66 15.32 -2.04 -2.53
N TYR A 67 14.68 -0.89 -2.70
CA TYR A 67 14.46 -0.27 -4.01
C TYR A 67 15.78 -0.01 -4.73
N GLU A 68 16.74 0.63 -4.07
CA GLU A 68 18.07 0.91 -4.61
C GLU A 68 18.85 -0.38 -4.95
N MET A 69 18.75 -1.41 -4.11
CA MET A 69 19.34 -2.73 -4.41
C MET A 69 18.68 -3.42 -5.60
N LEU A 70 17.35 -3.31 -5.74
CA LEU A 70 16.61 -3.88 -6.86
C LEU A 70 16.97 -3.19 -8.17
N LYS A 71 17.03 -1.85 -8.17
CA LYS A 71 17.46 -1.03 -9.31
C LYS A 71 18.85 -1.41 -9.80
N GLU A 72 19.81 -1.59 -8.89
CA GLU A 72 21.16 -2.06 -9.26
C GLU A 72 21.17 -3.52 -9.74
N HIS A 73 20.38 -4.40 -9.12
CA HIS A 73 20.26 -5.79 -9.57
C HIS A 73 19.73 -5.87 -11.01
N GLU A 74 18.64 -5.15 -11.32
CA GLU A 74 18.07 -5.08 -12.66
C GLU A 74 19.07 -4.49 -13.66
N ARG A 75 19.82 -3.45 -13.26
CA ARG A 75 20.91 -2.89 -14.06
C ARG A 75 21.96 -3.96 -14.41
N ARG A 76 22.40 -4.74 -13.41
CA ARG A 76 23.40 -5.81 -13.60
C ARG A 76 22.88 -6.93 -14.52
N GLU A 77 21.64 -7.36 -14.34
CA GLU A 77 21.01 -8.38 -15.19
C GLU A 77 20.83 -7.88 -16.63
N TYR A 78 20.41 -6.63 -16.81
CA TYR A 78 20.30 -6.00 -18.12
C TYR A 78 21.64 -5.98 -18.85
N LEU A 79 22.71 -5.51 -18.19
CA LEU A 79 24.05 -5.45 -18.78
C LEU A 79 24.64 -6.84 -19.08
N LYS A 80 24.29 -7.88 -18.30
CA LYS A 80 24.70 -9.27 -18.57
C LYS A 80 24.11 -9.79 -19.89
N GLY A 81 22.89 -9.39 -20.24
CA GLY A 81 22.20 -9.79 -21.47
C GLY A 81 22.70 -9.11 -22.75
N LEU A 82 23.51 -8.05 -22.65
CA LEU A 82 24.00 -7.27 -23.79
C LEU A 82 25.35 -7.78 -24.35
N ASP A 83 25.55 -7.53 -25.64
CA ASP A 83 26.86 -7.67 -26.31
C ASP A 83 27.86 -6.62 -25.78
N GLN A 84 29.17 -6.88 -25.93
CA GLN A 84 30.22 -6.04 -25.37
C GLN A 84 30.13 -4.55 -25.78
N GLU A 85 29.95 -4.27 -27.07
CA GLU A 85 29.87 -2.88 -27.58
C GLU A 85 28.64 -2.13 -27.03
N LYS A 86 27.50 -2.83 -26.92
CA LYS A 86 26.27 -2.26 -26.35
C LYS A 86 26.40 -2.03 -24.86
N ARG A 87 27.03 -2.97 -24.14
CA ARG A 87 27.31 -2.85 -22.70
C ARG A 87 28.13 -1.60 -22.41
N GLU A 88 29.23 -1.39 -23.12
CA GLU A 88 30.09 -0.21 -22.94
C GLU A 88 29.34 1.10 -23.25
N THR A 89 28.50 1.10 -24.29
CA THR A 89 27.69 2.28 -24.64
C THR A 89 26.68 2.61 -23.55
N GLU A 90 26.01 1.59 -23.01
CA GLU A 90 25.00 1.78 -21.96
C GLU A 90 25.63 2.20 -20.63
N GLU A 91 26.74 1.57 -20.23
CA GLU A 91 27.49 1.96 -19.03
C GLU A 91 27.92 3.42 -19.10
N LYS A 92 28.37 3.87 -20.28
CA LYS A 92 28.72 5.27 -20.50
C LYS A 92 27.50 6.18 -20.39
N ARG A 93 26.37 5.83 -20.99
CA ARG A 93 25.11 6.59 -20.85
C ARG A 93 24.69 6.71 -19.38
N MET A 94 24.71 5.61 -18.63
CA MET A 94 24.37 5.61 -17.21
C MET A 94 25.31 6.51 -16.39
N GLN A 95 26.61 6.50 -16.70
CA GLN A 95 27.58 7.39 -16.07
C GLN A 95 27.31 8.87 -16.41
N GLU A 96 26.96 9.17 -17.67
CA GLU A 96 26.58 10.51 -18.11
C GLU A 96 25.32 11.01 -17.39
N LEU A 97 24.31 10.15 -17.20
CA LEU A 97 23.11 10.48 -16.43
C LEU A 97 23.42 10.75 -14.95
N LYS A 98 24.25 9.91 -14.32
CA LYS A 98 24.68 10.12 -12.93
C LYS A 98 25.45 11.43 -12.75
N GLU A 99 26.31 11.76 -13.70
CA GLU A 99 27.06 13.01 -13.69
C GLU A 99 26.15 14.22 -13.95
N LYS A 100 25.12 14.07 -14.79
CA LYS A 100 24.12 15.11 -15.02
C LYS A 100 23.31 15.39 -13.76
N HIS A 101 22.85 14.35 -13.06
CA HIS A 101 22.12 14.49 -11.80
C HIS A 101 22.95 15.22 -10.73
N ARG A 102 24.24 14.90 -10.63
CA ARG A 102 25.20 15.59 -9.73
C ARG A 102 25.37 17.07 -9.99
N GLN A 103 25.02 17.53 -11.19
CA GLN A 103 25.15 18.93 -11.58
C GLN A 103 23.87 19.69 -11.23
N HIS A 104 23.67 19.91 -9.94
CA HIS A 104 22.57 20.72 -9.42
C HIS A 104 23.08 21.99 -8.71
N PRO A 105 22.25 23.04 -8.59
CA PRO A 105 22.52 24.15 -7.68
C PRO A 105 22.75 23.66 -6.25
N LYS A 106 23.53 24.43 -5.48
CA LYS A 106 23.79 24.09 -4.08
C LYS A 106 22.49 24.04 -3.27
N VAL A 107 22.36 22.97 -2.49
CA VAL A 107 21.25 22.74 -1.56
C VAL A 107 21.62 23.30 -0.20
N ASN A 108 20.76 24.13 0.37
CA ASN A 108 20.94 24.62 1.72
C ASN A 108 20.62 23.53 2.74
N ALA A 109 21.26 23.58 3.91
CA ALA A 109 20.92 22.64 4.97
C ALA A 109 19.49 22.89 5.48
N PRO A 110 18.71 21.83 5.73
CA PRO A 110 17.33 21.96 6.18
C PRO A 110 17.29 22.61 7.57
N GLY A 111 16.40 23.59 7.74
CA GLY A 111 16.28 24.39 8.97
C GLY A 111 17.34 25.50 9.12
N SER A 112 18.21 25.71 8.12
CA SER A 112 19.19 26.81 8.15
C SER A 112 18.58 28.15 7.77
N VAL A 113 19.22 29.26 8.18
CA VAL A 113 18.75 30.61 7.85
C VAL A 113 18.67 30.86 6.34
N ALA A 114 19.55 30.22 5.55
CA ALA A 114 19.56 30.36 4.09
C ALA A 114 18.31 29.71 3.49
N GLN A 115 18.02 28.46 3.88
CA GLN A 115 16.85 27.72 3.43
C GLN A 115 15.55 28.43 3.82
N LEU A 116 15.40 28.86 5.08
CA LEU A 116 14.18 29.54 5.52
C LEU A 116 13.96 30.90 4.83
N ARG A 117 15.04 31.63 4.55
CA ARG A 117 14.95 32.90 3.80
C ARG A 117 14.56 32.69 2.35
N GLU A 118 15.04 31.61 1.74
CA GLU A 118 14.67 31.26 0.38
C GLU A 118 13.19 30.92 0.29
N VAL A 119 12.66 30.12 1.22
CA VAL A 119 11.21 29.86 1.31
C VAL A 119 10.43 31.17 1.52
N TRP A 120 10.89 32.04 2.41
CA TRP A 120 10.29 33.36 2.65
C TRP A 120 10.25 34.26 1.41
N GLU A 121 11.28 34.22 0.58
CA GLU A 121 11.34 35.01 -0.65
C GLU A 121 10.53 34.37 -1.77
N GLU A 122 10.76 33.10 -2.06
CA GLU A 122 10.29 32.44 -3.27
C GLU A 122 8.89 31.84 -3.11
N THR A 123 8.57 31.30 -1.94
CA THR A 123 7.26 30.69 -1.65
C THR A 123 6.29 31.72 -1.10
N ASP A 124 6.73 32.52 -0.12
CA ASP A 124 5.85 33.49 0.55
C ASP A 124 5.78 34.85 -0.19
N GLY A 125 6.74 35.13 -1.07
CA GLY A 125 6.79 36.39 -1.83
C GLY A 125 7.11 37.62 -0.97
N LEU A 126 7.79 37.42 0.16
CA LEU A 126 8.11 38.47 1.13
C LEU A 126 9.55 38.97 0.97
N ASP A 127 9.83 40.20 1.43
CA ASP A 127 11.17 40.80 1.30
C ASP A 127 12.19 40.02 2.16
N PRO A 128 13.29 39.52 1.58
CA PRO A 128 14.35 38.82 2.31
C PRO A 128 14.97 39.62 3.46
N GLN A 129 14.98 40.95 3.36
CA GLN A 129 15.53 41.84 4.40
C GLN A 129 14.64 41.93 5.63
N GLU A 130 13.35 41.60 5.49
CA GLU A 130 12.37 41.61 6.57
C GLU A 130 12.18 40.25 7.23
N PHE A 131 13.02 39.26 6.89
CA PHE A 131 12.93 37.91 7.44
C PHE A 131 12.86 37.94 8.97
N ASN A 132 11.76 37.39 9.50
CA ASN A 132 11.52 37.27 10.92
C ASN A 132 11.12 35.83 11.25
N PRO A 133 11.90 35.10 12.08
CA PRO A 133 11.64 33.68 12.33
C PRO A 133 10.28 33.44 13.00
N LYS A 134 9.83 34.35 13.87
CA LYS A 134 8.51 34.22 14.52
C LYS A 134 7.36 34.39 13.53
N THR A 135 7.48 35.30 12.59
CA THR A 135 6.47 35.47 11.52
C THR A 135 6.52 34.29 10.56
N PHE A 136 7.72 33.83 10.20
CA PHE A 136 7.93 32.66 9.35
C PHE A 136 7.23 31.43 9.94
N PHE A 137 7.44 31.14 11.23
CA PHE A 137 6.79 30.05 11.94
C PHE A 137 5.26 30.11 11.79
N LYS A 138 4.67 31.27 12.11
CA LYS A 138 3.21 31.45 12.05
C LYS A 138 2.62 31.36 10.66
N LEU A 139 3.42 31.60 9.62
CA LEU A 139 2.98 31.52 8.24
C LEU A 139 2.90 30.06 7.76
N HIS A 140 3.74 29.19 8.35
CA HIS A 140 3.86 27.78 8.00
C HIS A 140 3.19 26.83 8.99
N ASP A 141 2.75 27.34 10.14
CA ASP A 141 1.71 26.73 10.98
C ASP A 141 0.38 26.90 10.25
N THR A 142 0.11 25.99 9.32
CA THR A 142 -0.98 26.08 8.35
C THR A 142 -2.35 25.81 8.98
N ASN A 143 -2.36 25.06 10.08
CA ASN A 143 -3.58 24.68 10.80
C ASN A 143 -3.85 25.57 12.04
N GLU A 144 -2.93 26.49 12.37
CA GLU A 144 -2.96 27.42 13.50
C GLU A 144 -3.00 26.75 14.89
N ASP A 145 -2.42 25.56 15.04
CA ASP A 145 -2.36 24.83 16.32
C ASP A 145 -1.18 25.23 17.21
N GLY A 146 -0.25 26.05 16.70
CA GLY A 146 0.87 26.62 17.42
C GLY A 146 2.11 25.72 17.46
N VAL A 147 2.11 24.60 16.75
CA VAL A 147 3.27 23.73 16.50
C VAL A 147 3.48 23.57 14.99
N LEU A 148 4.66 23.08 14.60
CA LEU A 148 4.89 22.61 13.23
C LEU A 148 4.99 21.10 13.27
N ASP A 149 4.11 20.43 12.52
CA ASP A 149 4.18 18.98 12.36
C ASP A 149 5.15 18.56 11.24
N GLU A 150 5.28 17.26 11.04
CA GLU A 150 6.16 16.70 10.01
C GLU A 150 5.82 17.15 8.60
N GLN A 151 4.52 17.27 8.27
CA GLN A 151 4.08 17.63 6.92
C GLN A 151 4.36 19.11 6.65
N GLU A 152 4.16 19.95 7.65
CA GLU A 152 4.46 21.38 7.58
C GLU A 152 5.97 21.62 7.44
N LEU A 153 6.80 20.88 8.18
CA LEU A 153 8.26 20.93 8.01
C LEU A 153 8.69 20.42 6.63
N GLU A 154 8.15 19.29 6.19
CA GLU A 154 8.45 18.70 4.88
C GLU A 154 8.13 19.64 3.72
N ALA A 155 7.05 20.42 3.82
CA ALA A 155 6.68 21.40 2.82
C ALA A 155 7.78 22.46 2.60
N LEU A 156 8.51 22.84 3.66
CA LEU A 156 9.61 23.81 3.60
C LEU A 156 10.78 23.33 2.74
N PHE A 157 10.94 22.02 2.57
CA PHE A 157 12.07 21.44 1.83
C PHE A 157 11.82 21.37 0.32
N THR A 158 10.58 21.57 -0.13
CA THR A 158 10.20 21.44 -1.53
C THR A 158 11.11 22.28 -2.45
N LYS A 159 11.38 23.54 -2.10
CA LYS A 159 12.24 24.44 -2.90
C LYS A 159 13.68 23.95 -2.99
N GLU A 160 14.21 23.39 -1.91
CA GLU A 160 15.55 22.82 -1.89
C GLU A 160 15.65 21.55 -2.72
N LEU A 161 14.63 20.67 -2.65
CA LEU A 161 14.58 19.43 -3.41
C LEU A 161 14.38 19.66 -4.91
N GLU A 162 13.59 20.67 -5.30
CA GLU A 162 13.37 21.08 -6.71
C GLU A 162 14.66 21.52 -7.42
N LYS A 163 15.73 21.86 -6.68
CA LYS A 163 17.04 22.15 -7.27
C LYS A 163 17.73 20.89 -7.79
N VAL A 164 17.46 19.75 -7.17
CA VAL A 164 18.16 18.48 -7.40
C VAL A 164 17.32 17.53 -8.26
N TYR A 165 16.01 17.52 -8.06
CA TYR A 165 15.11 16.56 -8.69
C TYR A 165 14.02 17.28 -9.51
N ASP A 166 13.97 17.02 -10.82
CA ASP A 166 12.86 17.39 -11.71
C ASP A 166 12.20 16.12 -12.28
N PRO A 167 10.88 15.89 -12.06
CA PRO A 167 10.17 14.72 -12.60
C PRO A 167 10.17 14.61 -14.13
N LYS A 168 10.61 15.66 -14.85
CA LYS A 168 10.75 15.65 -16.32
C LYS A 168 12.11 15.12 -16.79
N ASN A 169 13.09 15.04 -15.90
CA ASN A 169 14.42 14.53 -16.19
C ASN A 169 14.45 13.01 -15.99
N GLU A 170 15.13 12.27 -16.87
CA GLU A 170 15.20 10.80 -16.75
C GLU A 170 16.21 10.34 -15.70
N GLU A 171 17.19 11.20 -15.38
CA GLU A 171 18.20 10.93 -14.37
C GLU A 171 17.74 11.21 -12.93
N ASP A 172 16.62 11.91 -12.76
CA ASP A 172 16.11 12.32 -11.45
C ASP A 172 15.07 11.32 -10.94
N ASP A 173 15.39 10.64 -9.84
CA ASP A 173 14.52 9.65 -9.25
C ASP A 173 13.62 10.27 -8.17
N MET A 174 12.31 10.24 -8.39
CA MET A 174 11.34 10.80 -7.46
C MET A 174 11.27 10.04 -6.14
N MET A 175 11.62 8.75 -6.12
CA MET A 175 11.74 7.99 -4.88
C MET A 175 12.94 8.46 -4.05
N GLU A 176 14.06 8.78 -4.70
CA GLU A 176 15.22 9.40 -4.05
C GLU A 176 14.87 10.79 -3.49
N MET A 177 14.09 11.59 -4.22
CA MET A 177 13.61 12.88 -3.72
C MET A 177 12.78 12.74 -2.43
N GLU A 178 11.87 11.76 -2.39
CA GLU A 178 11.04 11.49 -1.22
C GLU A 178 11.86 11.02 -0.01
N GLU A 179 12.84 10.15 -0.24
CA GLU A 179 13.77 9.72 0.79
C GLU A 179 14.63 10.89 1.32
N GLU A 180 15.12 11.74 0.41
CA GLU A 180 15.87 12.94 0.77
C GLU A 180 15.04 13.89 1.64
N ARG A 181 13.74 14.02 1.34
CA ARG A 181 12.80 14.81 2.14
C ARG A 181 12.71 14.29 3.58
N LEU A 182 12.66 12.97 3.78
CA LEU A 182 12.65 12.38 5.11
C LEU A 182 13.96 12.62 5.85
N ARG A 183 15.10 12.44 5.17
CA ARG A 183 16.41 12.74 5.76
C ARG A 183 16.50 14.19 6.22
N MET A 184 15.96 15.12 5.44
CA MET A 184 15.88 16.54 5.82
C MET A 184 14.98 16.75 7.05
N ARG A 185 13.80 16.13 7.08
CA ARG A 185 12.88 16.19 8.22
C ARG A 185 13.51 15.64 9.50
N GLU A 186 14.07 14.43 9.44
CA GLU A 186 14.74 13.80 10.58
C GLU A 186 15.91 14.64 11.09
N HIS A 187 16.66 15.26 10.18
CA HIS A 187 17.71 16.18 10.55
C HIS A 187 17.17 17.38 11.33
N VAL A 188 16.07 17.98 10.88
CA VAL A 188 15.44 19.11 11.58
C VAL A 188 14.90 18.67 12.93
N MET A 189 14.10 17.61 12.98
CA MET A 189 13.52 17.09 14.22
C MET A 189 14.62 16.82 15.26
N LYS A 190 15.67 16.08 14.89
CA LYS A 190 16.79 15.77 15.79
C LYS A 190 17.50 17.00 16.36
N ASN A 191 17.51 18.12 15.64
CA ASN A 191 18.23 19.32 16.03
C ASN A 191 17.33 20.38 16.70
N VAL A 192 16.02 20.33 16.49
CA VAL A 192 15.07 21.37 16.90
C VAL A 192 14.11 20.87 17.98
N ASP A 193 13.47 19.72 17.75
CA ASP A 193 12.54 19.08 18.69
C ASP A 193 13.33 18.58 19.92
N ALA A 194 13.14 19.26 21.05
CA ALA A 194 13.92 19.04 22.26
C ALA A 194 13.26 18.05 23.22
N ASN A 195 11.93 17.96 23.20
CA ASN A 195 11.15 17.04 24.03
C ASN A 195 10.82 15.71 23.30
N GLN A 196 11.18 15.59 22.03
CA GLN A 196 11.02 14.40 21.19
C GLN A 196 9.56 13.96 21.03
N ASP A 197 8.64 14.92 20.94
CA ASP A 197 7.22 14.65 20.71
C ASP A 197 6.84 14.64 19.21
N ARG A 198 7.82 14.80 18.32
CA ARG A 198 7.67 14.89 16.85
C ARG A 198 6.87 16.11 16.40
N LEU A 199 6.79 17.14 17.25
CA LEU A 199 6.22 18.44 16.93
C LEU A 199 7.27 19.51 17.25
N VAL A 200 7.28 20.59 16.48
CA VAL A 200 8.19 21.71 16.75
C VAL A 200 7.37 22.89 17.27
N SER A 201 7.51 23.17 18.56
CA SER A 201 6.89 24.36 19.14
C SER A 201 7.60 25.65 18.69
N LEU A 202 6.90 26.78 18.76
CA LEU A 202 7.49 28.09 18.49
C LEU A 202 8.73 28.37 19.36
N GLU A 203 8.72 27.91 20.62
CA GLU A 203 9.86 28.10 21.53
C GLU A 203 11.09 27.32 21.08
N GLU A 204 10.91 26.06 20.70
CA GLU A 204 11.99 25.21 20.17
C GLU A 204 12.55 25.74 18.85
N PHE A 205 11.64 26.15 17.96
CA PHE A 205 12.00 26.77 16.70
C PHE A 205 12.86 28.02 16.94
N LEU A 206 12.41 28.96 17.78
CA LEU A 206 13.18 30.18 18.05
C LEU A 206 14.52 29.88 18.73
N LYS A 207 14.58 28.93 19.66
CA LYS A 207 15.83 28.49 20.28
C LYS A 207 16.80 27.90 19.25
N SER A 208 16.30 27.19 18.23
CA SER A 208 17.15 26.63 17.19
C SER A 208 17.81 27.74 16.36
N THR A 209 17.13 28.87 16.14
CA THR A 209 17.68 30.02 15.41
C THR A 209 18.86 30.70 16.13
N GLU A 210 19.01 30.50 17.43
CA GLU A 210 20.13 31.02 18.23
C GLU A 210 21.38 30.13 18.16
N LYS A 211 21.26 28.91 17.63
CA LYS A 211 22.36 27.96 17.50
C LYS A 211 23.31 28.38 16.37
N LYS A 212 24.58 27.97 16.45
CA LYS A 212 25.59 28.34 15.42
C LYS A 212 25.30 27.68 14.08
N GLU A 213 24.76 26.48 14.14
CA GLU A 213 24.35 25.62 13.03
C GLU A 213 23.29 26.30 12.17
N PHE A 214 22.45 27.16 12.76
CA PHE A 214 21.44 27.94 12.02
C PHE A 214 22.07 28.94 11.04
N SER A 215 23.12 29.64 11.48
CA SER A 215 23.78 30.68 10.69
C SER A 215 24.92 30.15 9.81
N ASN A 216 25.59 29.09 10.26
CA ASN A 216 26.72 28.48 9.56
C ASN A 216 26.54 26.97 9.50
N PRO A 217 25.54 26.49 8.73
CA PRO A 217 25.33 25.07 8.59
C PRO A 217 26.49 24.43 7.83
N ARG A 218 26.72 23.14 8.08
CA ARG A 218 27.45 22.32 7.12
C ARG A 218 26.60 22.20 5.86
N GLU A 219 27.25 22.14 4.71
CA GLU A 219 26.57 21.91 3.44
C GLU A 219 25.81 20.58 3.49
N TRP A 220 24.62 20.55 2.87
CA TRP A 220 23.81 19.35 2.82
C TRP A 220 24.39 18.37 1.81
N GLU A 221 24.65 17.15 2.26
CA GLU A 221 25.09 16.05 1.40
C GLU A 221 23.87 15.25 0.93
N THR A 222 23.55 15.40 -0.34
CA THR A 222 22.51 14.64 -1.07
C THR A 222 22.81 13.14 -1.09
N LEU A 223 21.78 12.33 -1.34
CA LEU A 223 21.85 10.86 -1.35
C LEU A 223 22.92 10.31 -2.31
N ASP A 224 23.19 10.98 -3.43
CA ASP A 224 24.18 10.54 -4.43
C ASP A 224 25.63 10.47 -3.91
N ALA A 225 25.91 11.15 -2.78
CA ALA A 225 27.23 11.21 -2.16
C ALA A 225 27.61 9.91 -1.44
N LYS A 226 26.64 9.13 -0.94
CA LYS A 226 26.88 7.90 -0.16
C LYS A 226 25.93 6.79 -0.60
N PRO A 227 26.45 5.60 -0.95
CA PRO A 227 25.59 4.45 -1.26
C PRO A 227 24.64 4.11 -0.11
N ALA A 228 23.38 3.79 -0.44
CA ALA A 228 22.36 3.38 0.53
C ALA A 228 22.61 1.98 1.12
N TYR A 229 23.39 1.14 0.43
CA TYR A 229 23.70 -0.24 0.81
C TYR A 229 25.16 -0.60 0.51
N THR A 230 25.61 -1.69 1.12
CA THR A 230 26.93 -2.31 0.90
C THR A 230 26.87 -3.41 -0.16
N ASP A 231 28.02 -3.72 -0.78
CA ASP A 231 28.10 -4.82 -1.75
C ASP A 231 27.70 -6.17 -1.12
N GLU A 232 28.01 -6.40 0.16
CA GLU A 232 27.58 -7.60 0.88
C GLU A 232 26.06 -7.67 1.06
N GLU A 233 25.39 -6.54 1.33
CA GLU A 233 23.92 -6.47 1.41
C GLU A 233 23.28 -6.77 0.05
N LEU A 234 23.81 -6.17 -1.03
CA LEU A 234 23.32 -6.44 -2.38
C LEU A 234 23.46 -7.92 -2.74
N GLN A 235 24.58 -8.57 -2.45
CA GLN A 235 24.76 -10.00 -2.71
C GLN A 235 23.76 -10.88 -1.95
N ARG A 236 23.46 -10.53 -0.70
CA ARG A 236 22.43 -11.22 0.09
C ARG A 236 21.04 -11.01 -0.50
N PHE A 237 20.73 -9.78 -0.89
CA PHE A 237 19.46 -9.45 -1.53
C PHE A 237 19.26 -10.19 -2.85
N GLU A 238 20.28 -10.25 -3.71
CA GLU A 238 20.24 -11.02 -4.95
C GLU A 238 20.07 -12.53 -4.70
N ALA A 239 20.63 -13.06 -3.61
CA ALA A 239 20.39 -14.45 -3.21
C ALA A 239 18.93 -14.67 -2.78
N GLU A 240 18.38 -13.77 -1.96
CA GLU A 240 16.97 -13.82 -1.55
C GLU A 240 16.03 -13.71 -2.76
N LEU A 241 16.33 -12.86 -3.75
CA LEU A 241 15.56 -12.76 -4.98
C LEU A 241 15.54 -14.07 -5.77
N ARG A 242 16.70 -14.73 -5.92
CA ARG A 242 16.77 -16.03 -6.60
C ARG A 242 15.96 -17.10 -5.88
N ASP A 243 16.07 -17.16 -4.56
CA ASP A 243 15.31 -18.12 -3.75
C ASP A 243 13.79 -17.89 -3.89
N LYS A 244 13.35 -16.63 -3.87
CA LYS A 244 11.95 -16.24 -4.10
C LYS A 244 11.47 -16.56 -5.51
N GLU A 245 12.29 -16.32 -6.53
CA GLU A 245 11.96 -16.66 -7.92
C GLU A 245 11.75 -18.17 -8.09
N GLU A 246 12.62 -18.99 -7.49
CA GLU A 246 12.45 -20.45 -7.48
C GLU A 246 11.18 -20.89 -6.76
N GLU A 247 10.86 -20.29 -5.60
CA GLU A 247 9.63 -20.58 -4.87
C GLU A 247 8.39 -20.23 -5.70
N LEU A 248 8.36 -19.03 -6.30
CA LEU A 248 7.28 -18.59 -7.16
C LEU A 248 7.13 -19.49 -8.38
N ARG A 249 8.24 -19.94 -8.99
CA ARG A 249 8.22 -20.87 -10.11
C ARG A 249 7.61 -22.22 -9.73
N ARG A 250 7.97 -22.76 -8.55
CA ARG A 250 7.36 -24.00 -8.03
C ARG A 250 5.87 -23.82 -7.79
N ARG A 251 5.47 -22.71 -7.16
CA ARG A 251 4.06 -22.38 -6.91
C ARG A 251 3.26 -22.22 -8.20
N ALA A 252 3.81 -21.53 -9.20
CA ALA A 252 3.20 -21.38 -10.51
C ALA A 252 2.99 -22.74 -11.20
N ALA A 253 3.98 -23.64 -11.12
CA ALA A 253 3.83 -25.00 -11.64
C ALA A 253 2.70 -25.77 -10.94
N THR A 254 2.63 -25.70 -9.60
CA THR A 254 1.53 -26.36 -8.85
C THR A 254 0.15 -25.80 -9.19
N LEU A 255 0.03 -24.48 -9.33
CA LEU A 255 -1.23 -23.84 -9.70
C LEU A 255 -1.66 -24.21 -11.13
N HIS A 256 -0.69 -24.32 -12.05
CA HIS A 256 -0.97 -24.79 -13.40
C HIS A 256 -1.47 -26.24 -13.40
N GLU A 257 -0.86 -27.13 -12.62
CA GLU A 257 -1.34 -28.52 -12.47
C GLU A 257 -2.76 -28.57 -11.88
N GLU A 258 -3.06 -27.78 -10.85
CA GLU A 258 -4.39 -27.69 -10.27
C GLU A 258 -5.43 -27.17 -11.28
N GLN A 259 -5.06 -26.16 -12.08
CA GLN A 259 -5.92 -25.61 -13.13
C GLN A 259 -6.27 -26.66 -14.19
N GLU A 260 -5.30 -27.46 -14.63
CA GLU A 260 -5.53 -28.55 -15.58
C GLU A 260 -6.46 -29.62 -14.99
N LEU A 261 -6.26 -30.02 -13.74
CA LEU A 261 -7.13 -30.99 -13.05
C LEU A 261 -8.58 -30.47 -12.92
N LEU A 262 -8.75 -29.19 -12.58
CA LEU A 262 -10.07 -28.57 -12.51
C LEU A 262 -10.75 -28.51 -13.89
N ASN A 263 -9.98 -28.23 -14.94
CA ASN A 263 -10.47 -28.24 -16.32
C ASN A 263 -10.95 -29.63 -16.75
N GLU A 264 -10.18 -30.68 -16.46
CA GLU A 264 -10.58 -32.07 -16.70
C GLU A 264 -11.85 -32.45 -15.94
N ARG A 265 -11.92 -32.10 -14.65
CA ARG A 265 -13.13 -32.32 -13.83
C ARG A 265 -14.34 -31.58 -14.39
N GLY A 266 -14.14 -30.35 -14.87
CA GLY A 266 -15.17 -29.55 -15.53
C GLY A 266 -15.73 -30.25 -16.78
N LYS A 267 -14.84 -30.76 -17.65
CA LYS A 267 -15.23 -31.54 -18.85
C LYS A 267 -16.00 -32.80 -18.47
N ALA A 268 -15.57 -33.53 -17.44
CA ALA A 268 -16.24 -34.74 -16.96
C ALA A 268 -17.66 -34.44 -16.43
N LEU A 269 -17.82 -33.38 -15.64
CA LEU A 269 -19.12 -32.93 -15.14
C LEU A 269 -20.06 -32.51 -16.29
N GLU A 270 -19.54 -31.82 -17.31
CA GLU A 270 -20.34 -31.45 -18.47
C GLU A 270 -20.80 -32.68 -19.28
N ALA A 271 -19.91 -33.67 -19.47
CA ALA A 271 -20.26 -34.93 -20.10
C ALA A 271 -21.36 -35.66 -19.30
N GLN A 272 -21.20 -35.79 -17.98
CA GLN A 272 -22.20 -36.40 -17.10
C GLN A 272 -23.56 -35.68 -17.17
N LYS A 273 -23.55 -34.34 -17.23
CA LYS A 273 -24.77 -33.54 -17.38
C LYS A 273 -25.46 -33.81 -18.71
N ARG A 274 -24.71 -33.94 -19.82
CA ARG A 274 -25.26 -34.27 -21.15
C ARG A 274 -25.87 -35.68 -21.16
N GLU A 275 -25.19 -36.66 -20.59
CA GLU A 275 -25.71 -38.04 -20.46
C GLU A 275 -27.01 -38.06 -19.65
N TYR A 276 -27.05 -37.38 -18.51
CA TYR A 276 -28.26 -37.28 -17.69
C TYR A 276 -29.42 -36.65 -18.46
N GLN A 277 -29.18 -35.56 -19.20
CA GLN A 277 -30.20 -34.92 -20.05
C GLN A 277 -30.74 -35.87 -21.13
N GLN A 278 -29.86 -36.63 -21.78
CA GLN A 278 -30.27 -37.62 -22.78
C GLN A 278 -31.12 -38.75 -22.16
N ALA A 279 -30.73 -39.27 -21.00
CA ALA A 279 -31.49 -40.31 -20.30
C ALA A 279 -32.89 -39.83 -19.87
N VAL A 280 -33.01 -38.59 -19.39
CA VAL A 280 -34.30 -37.98 -19.05
C VAL A 280 -35.20 -37.84 -20.29
N LEU A 281 -34.62 -37.42 -21.43
CA LEU A 281 -35.32 -37.34 -22.72
C LEU A 281 -35.82 -38.71 -23.19
N GLU A 282 -35.01 -39.75 -23.09
CA GLU A 282 -35.39 -41.11 -23.49
C GLU A 282 -36.50 -41.67 -22.58
N MET A 283 -36.40 -41.50 -21.26
CA MET A 283 -37.46 -41.90 -20.32
C MET A 283 -38.78 -41.18 -20.60
N SER A 284 -38.74 -39.89 -20.94
CA SER A 284 -39.93 -39.12 -21.32
C SER A 284 -40.57 -39.66 -22.60
N GLN A 285 -39.78 -40.06 -23.59
CA GLN A 285 -40.30 -40.68 -24.82
C GLN A 285 -40.94 -42.04 -24.54
N ARG A 286 -40.29 -42.90 -23.75
CA ARG A 286 -40.86 -44.21 -23.37
C ARG A 286 -42.18 -44.08 -22.60
N GLN A 287 -42.32 -43.09 -21.71
CA GLN A 287 -43.59 -42.83 -21.03
C GLN A 287 -44.70 -42.43 -22.01
N LYS A 288 -44.40 -41.60 -23.01
CA LYS A 288 -45.37 -41.22 -24.05
C LYS A 288 -45.79 -42.42 -24.89
N GLU A 289 -44.85 -43.31 -25.23
CA GLU A 289 -45.15 -44.55 -25.97
C GLU A 289 -46.00 -45.53 -25.15
N GLN A 290 -45.75 -45.65 -23.85
CA GLN A 290 -46.59 -46.45 -22.95
C GLN A 290 -47.99 -45.87 -22.77
N GLN A 291 -48.13 -44.54 -22.67
CA GLN A 291 -49.44 -43.87 -22.66
C GLN A 291 -50.20 -44.00 -23.99
N ALA A 292 -49.49 -44.13 -25.12
CA ALA A 292 -50.11 -44.40 -26.42
C ALA A 292 -50.52 -45.87 -26.60
N ALA A 293 -49.87 -46.81 -25.90
CA ALA A 293 -50.17 -48.24 -25.95
C ALA A 293 -51.34 -48.68 -25.05
N ASP A 294 -51.63 -47.96 -23.95
CA ASP A 294 -52.74 -48.24 -23.02
C ASP A 294 -54.04 -47.46 -23.32
N GLY A 295 -54.24 -47.07 -24.58
CA GLY A 295 -55.43 -46.37 -25.06
C GLY A 295 -56.67 -47.26 -25.21
N GLN A 296 -57.28 -47.68 -24.10
CA GLN A 296 -58.72 -48.00 -24.04
C GLN A 296 -59.43 -46.99 -23.10
N PRO A 297 -60.49 -46.31 -23.55
CA PRO A 297 -61.16 -45.31 -22.72
C PRO A 297 -62.07 -46.00 -21.69
N PRO A 298 -62.19 -45.53 -20.44
CA PRO A 298 -63.28 -45.96 -19.59
C PRO A 298 -64.55 -45.25 -20.05
N ALA A 299 -65.48 -46.02 -20.62
CA ALA A 299 -66.87 -45.61 -20.81
C ALA A 299 -67.62 -45.72 -19.48
N GLY A 300 -68.10 -44.59 -18.96
CA GLY A 300 -69.14 -44.54 -17.93
C GLY A 300 -70.45 -44.05 -18.55
N PRO A 301 -71.62 -44.66 -18.26
CA PRO A 301 -72.90 -44.20 -18.78
C PRO A 301 -73.38 -43.01 -17.93
N ASN A 302 -73.84 -41.96 -18.63
CA ASN A 302 -74.41 -40.71 -18.12
C ASN A 302 -73.38 -39.61 -17.84
N GLY A 303 -73.20 -38.77 -18.86
CA GLY A 303 -72.36 -37.58 -18.81
C GLY A 303 -72.95 -36.49 -17.91
N GLU A 304 -72.13 -36.03 -16.97
CA GLU A 304 -72.15 -34.71 -16.35
C GLU A 304 -70.74 -34.45 -15.80
N LEU A 305 -70.06 -33.39 -16.27
CA LEU A 305 -68.77 -32.96 -15.72
C LEU A 305 -69.05 -32.03 -14.53
N GLN A 306 -69.01 -32.57 -13.31
CA GLN A 306 -68.92 -31.78 -12.09
C GLN A 306 -67.49 -31.29 -11.89
N PHE A 307 -67.28 -29.98 -11.98
CA PHE A 307 -66.12 -29.32 -11.37
C PHE A 307 -66.36 -29.18 -9.87
N GLN A 308 -65.45 -29.72 -9.06
CA GLN A 308 -65.34 -29.33 -7.65
C GLN A 308 -63.86 -29.23 -7.27
N PRO A 309 -63.40 -28.09 -6.71
CA PRO A 309 -62.01 -27.87 -6.37
C PRO A 309 -61.71 -28.44 -4.98
N GLN A 310 -60.57 -29.12 -4.81
CA GLN A 310 -60.00 -29.34 -3.48
C GLN A 310 -58.70 -28.58 -3.35
N ALA A 311 -58.78 -27.49 -2.58
CA ALA A 311 -57.68 -26.82 -1.94
C ALA A 311 -57.62 -27.25 -0.47
N HIS A 312 -56.44 -27.67 -0.02
CA HIS A 312 -55.90 -27.55 1.35
C HIS A 312 -54.38 -27.76 1.18
N LYS A 313 -53.48 -26.76 1.20
CA LYS A 313 -53.05 -25.76 2.20
C LYS A 313 -52.53 -26.34 3.54
N SER A 314 -51.19 -26.31 3.69
CA SER A 314 -50.40 -25.55 4.70
C SER A 314 -48.90 -25.79 4.40
N GLU A 315 -48.11 -24.79 3.95
CA GLU A 315 -47.31 -23.81 4.75
C GLU A 315 -46.17 -24.54 5.52
N ASP A 316 -44.87 -24.26 5.30
CA ASP A 316 -44.19 -22.98 5.54
C ASP A 316 -42.81 -22.82 4.83
N ASN A 317 -42.56 -21.59 4.33
CA ASN A 317 -41.34 -20.74 4.43
C ASN A 317 -39.97 -21.23 3.84
N VAL A 318 -39.10 -20.46 3.16
CA VAL A 318 -38.72 -19.03 3.18
C VAL A 318 -38.12 -18.61 1.82
N PHE A 319 -38.40 -17.36 1.41
CA PHE A 319 -37.79 -16.57 0.34
C PHE A 319 -36.26 -16.38 0.46
N ILE A 320 -35.51 -16.46 -0.64
CA ILE A 320 -34.54 -15.40 -1.00
C ILE A 320 -34.63 -15.12 -2.51
N HIS A 321 -34.90 -13.85 -2.82
CA HIS A 321 -34.88 -13.21 -4.12
C HIS A 321 -33.48 -13.24 -4.76
N ALA A 322 -33.43 -13.45 -6.08
CA ALA A 322 -32.39 -12.86 -6.92
C ALA A 322 -33.07 -12.27 -8.17
N GLU A 323 -33.21 -10.95 -8.18
CA GLU A 323 -33.49 -10.20 -9.40
C GLU A 323 -32.23 -10.12 -10.29
N PRO A 324 -32.40 -10.00 -11.62
CA PRO A 324 -31.31 -9.88 -12.57
C PRO A 324 -30.94 -8.40 -12.78
N SER A 325 -29.65 -8.09 -12.90
CA SER A 325 -29.20 -6.80 -13.43
C SER A 325 -27.93 -6.94 -14.27
N VAL A 326 -28.15 -6.88 -15.59
CA VAL A 326 -27.52 -6.01 -16.58
C VAL A 326 -25.98 -5.86 -16.60
N LEU A 327 -25.41 -6.37 -17.70
CA LEU A 327 -24.33 -5.80 -18.54
C LEU A 327 -23.32 -4.83 -17.90
N HIS A 328 -22.04 -5.22 -17.91
CA HIS A 328 -20.94 -4.31 -18.27
C HIS A 328 -19.85 -5.01 -19.08
N HIS A 329 -19.32 -4.25 -20.04
CA HIS A 329 -18.41 -4.64 -21.10
C HIS A 329 -17.06 -5.18 -20.63
N HIS A 330 -16.57 -6.21 -21.32
CA HIS A 330 -15.15 -6.58 -21.36
C HIS A 330 -14.41 -5.60 -22.27
N HIS A 331 -13.42 -4.90 -21.72
CA HIS A 331 -12.36 -4.23 -22.48
C HIS A 331 -11.07 -5.03 -22.23
N GLN A 332 -10.57 -5.71 -23.25
CA GLN A 332 -9.20 -6.25 -23.28
C GLN A 332 -8.24 -5.10 -23.60
N PRO A 333 -7.10 -4.95 -22.90
CA PRO A 333 -5.96 -4.26 -23.47
C PRO A 333 -5.19 -5.23 -24.37
N GLN A 334 -5.06 -4.86 -25.66
CA GLN A 334 -4.07 -5.46 -26.53
C GLN A 334 -2.69 -4.97 -26.14
N ILE A 335 -1.80 -5.92 -25.82
CA ILE A 335 -0.36 -5.71 -25.85
C ILE A 335 0.05 -5.66 -27.33
N LYS A 336 0.63 -4.53 -27.75
CA LYS A 336 1.43 -4.45 -28.97
C LYS A 336 2.88 -4.17 -28.57
N PHE A 337 3.77 -4.92 -29.22
CA PHE A 337 5.22 -4.82 -29.19
C PHE A 337 5.75 -3.41 -29.46
#